data_AF-A0A8H4UBQ1-F1
#
_entry.id   AF-A0A8H4UBQ1-F1
#
_cell.length_a   1.000
_cell.length_b   1.000
_cell.length_c   1.000
_cell.angle_alpha   90.00
_cell.angle_beta   90.00
_cell.angle_gamma   90.00
#
_symmetry.space_group_name_H-M   'P 1'
#
loop_
_entity.id
_entity.type
_entity.pdbx_description
1 polymer ?
#
loop_
_entity_poly.entity_id
_entity_poly.type
_entity_poly.pdbx_seq_one_letter_code
_entity_poly.pdbx_strand_id
1 'polypeptide(L)'
;MSTRLSQFLVAALALGSPSLCQTTGKFDFLTYNVAGLPAILNNNEVPGDKDTNANLIGSVLAKQAYDVVHLQEDFNYHAYIYETDTHPNRTPTSGGVPFGDGLNTVANYAWTGLARKKWNKCNLNSGDCLTPKGFSFMRIKIDKVEVDFYNLHADAGSDKGDIDARAAGIDQILDYIKSNSAGRAVIVAGDTNDRWTNSGRSINKLTAAGFTDAWIQLIQGGKYPTEGSTANPCKVPAADNKCEIVDKVLSRSGSSVKLTANTFNYVPEVFVQPDGNILSDHNPVLVEFSWSITA
;
A
#
# COMPACT_ATOMS: atom_id res chain seq x y z
N MET A 1 -79.69 13.60 0.30
CA MET A 1 -78.54 14.51 0.38
C MET A 1 -78.32 14.76 1.88
N SER A 2 -77.23 14.43 2.58
CA SER A 2 -75.84 14.19 2.22
C SER A 2 -75.23 13.18 3.20
N THR A 3 -74.27 12.41 2.70
CA THR A 3 -73.61 11.22 3.25
C THR A 3 -72.56 11.56 4.32
N ARG A 4 -72.49 10.76 5.41
CA ARG A 4 -71.37 10.77 6.36
C ARG A 4 -70.24 9.87 5.81
N LEU A 5 -69.07 10.45 5.54
CA LEU A 5 -67.87 9.70 5.23
C LEU A 5 -67.23 9.17 6.52
N SER A 6 -67.12 7.84 6.64
CA SER A 6 -66.23 7.18 7.60
C SER A 6 -64.80 7.21 7.07
N GLN A 7 -63.89 7.86 7.80
CA GLN A 7 -62.45 7.80 7.53
C GLN A 7 -61.89 6.50 8.12
N PHE A 8 -61.53 5.55 7.26
CA PHE A 8 -60.69 4.42 7.64
C PHE A 8 -59.22 4.86 7.67
N LEU A 9 -58.61 4.81 8.85
CA LEU A 9 -57.18 5.02 9.03
C LEU A 9 -56.46 3.72 8.61
N VAL A 10 -55.82 3.72 7.44
CA VAL A 10 -54.94 2.61 7.01
C VAL A 10 -53.57 2.85 7.64
N ALA A 11 -53.22 2.07 8.66
CA ALA A 11 -51.86 2.04 9.20
C ALA A 11 -50.97 1.26 8.22
N ALA A 12 -50.13 1.98 7.47
CA ALA A 12 -49.09 1.37 6.65
C ALA A 12 -47.95 0.88 7.56
N LEU A 13 -47.89 -0.42 7.83
CA LEU A 13 -46.70 -1.06 8.40
C LEU A 13 -45.59 -1.03 7.35
N ALA A 14 -44.60 -0.17 7.56
CA ALA A 14 -43.34 -0.21 6.83
C ALA A 14 -42.59 -1.48 7.25
N LEU A 15 -42.79 -2.57 6.51
CA LEU A 15 -41.96 -3.76 6.58
C LEU A 15 -40.59 -3.38 6.01
N GLY A 16 -39.67 -2.93 6.88
CA GLY A 16 -38.27 -2.78 6.52
C GLY A 16 -37.74 -4.13 6.07
N SER A 17 -37.39 -4.26 4.80
CA SER A 17 -36.69 -5.45 4.30
C SER A 17 -35.43 -5.63 5.14
N PRO A 18 -35.16 -6.81 5.73
CA PRO A 18 -33.90 -7.05 6.39
C PRO A 18 -32.81 -6.88 5.33
N SER A 19 -32.01 -5.82 5.48
CA SER A 19 -30.79 -5.66 4.70
C SER A 19 -29.91 -6.86 5.00
N LEU A 20 -29.75 -7.76 4.02
CA LEU A 20 -28.80 -8.85 4.11
C LEU A 20 -27.44 -8.23 4.43
N CYS A 21 -26.87 -8.57 5.58
CA CYS A 21 -25.55 -8.07 5.95
C CYS A 21 -24.56 -8.62 4.90
N GLN A 22 -23.92 -7.72 4.16
CA GLN A 22 -22.92 -8.09 3.16
C GLN A 22 -21.79 -8.88 3.84
N THR A 23 -21.65 -10.15 3.48
CA THR A 23 -20.62 -11.05 4.04
C THR A 23 -19.39 -11.16 3.16
N THR A 24 -19.41 -10.56 1.97
CA THR A 24 -18.27 -10.52 1.04
C THR A 24 -18.18 -9.17 0.34
N GLY A 25 -16.99 -8.76 -0.08
CA GLY A 25 -16.80 -7.53 -0.85
C GLY A 25 -15.44 -7.51 -1.53
N LYS A 26 -15.14 -6.38 -2.16
CA LYS A 26 -13.88 -6.16 -2.86
C LYS A 26 -13.37 -4.76 -2.56
N PHE A 27 -12.05 -4.59 -2.67
CA PHE A 27 -11.40 -3.29 -2.70
C PHE A 27 -10.11 -3.40 -3.49
N ASP A 28 -9.65 -2.31 -4.05
CA ASP A 28 -8.32 -2.23 -4.62
C ASP A 28 -7.31 -1.58 -3.65
N PHE A 29 -6.05 -1.96 -3.82
CA PHE A 29 -4.95 -1.47 -3.02
C PHE A 29 -3.78 -1.11 -3.93
N LEU A 30 -3.29 0.11 -3.82
CA LEU A 30 -2.11 0.60 -4.53
C LEU A 30 -0.96 0.82 -3.54
N THR A 31 0.25 0.43 -3.90
CA THR A 31 1.46 0.93 -3.25
C THR A 31 2.37 1.61 -4.26
N TYR A 32 2.94 2.76 -3.89
CA TYR A 32 3.74 3.58 -4.78
C TYR A 32 4.80 4.40 -4.05
N ASN A 33 6.08 4.16 -4.35
CA ASN A 33 7.15 5.10 -4.02
C ASN A 33 7.05 6.31 -4.97
N VAL A 34 6.87 7.50 -4.41
CA VAL A 34 6.58 8.75 -5.16
C VAL A 34 7.80 9.63 -5.40
N ALA A 35 9.02 9.14 -5.11
CA ALA A 35 10.27 9.86 -5.37
C ALA A 35 10.32 11.28 -4.74
N GLY A 36 9.76 11.46 -3.55
CA GLY A 36 9.52 12.77 -2.95
C GLY A 36 10.67 13.35 -2.12
N LEU A 37 11.92 12.87 -2.32
CA LEU A 37 13.13 13.50 -1.79
C LEU A 37 13.38 14.88 -2.43
N PRO A 38 13.84 15.91 -1.69
CA PRO A 38 14.21 17.20 -2.27
C PRO A 38 15.13 17.07 -3.48
N ALA A 39 14.83 17.75 -4.58
CA ALA A 39 15.59 17.65 -5.83
C ALA A 39 17.09 17.99 -5.67
N ILE A 40 17.46 18.83 -4.70
CA ILE A 40 18.85 19.15 -4.36
C ILE A 40 19.61 17.97 -3.73
N LEU A 41 18.90 17.03 -3.09
CA LEU A 41 19.48 15.83 -2.49
C LEU A 41 19.47 14.66 -3.47
N ASN A 42 18.33 14.44 -4.12
CA ASN A 42 18.16 13.40 -5.13
C ASN A 42 17.01 13.78 -6.06
N ASN A 43 17.26 13.85 -7.37
CA ASN A 43 16.22 14.06 -8.37
C ASN A 43 15.63 12.76 -8.91
N ASN A 44 16.12 11.59 -8.47
CA ASN A 44 15.70 10.25 -8.89
C ASN A 44 15.80 10.02 -10.40
N GLU A 45 16.55 10.87 -11.12
CA GLU A 45 16.56 10.92 -12.60
C GLU A 45 15.15 11.07 -13.22
N VAL A 46 14.17 11.55 -12.44
CA VAL A 46 12.81 11.82 -12.89
C VAL A 46 12.79 13.20 -13.58
N PRO A 47 12.42 13.29 -14.87
CA PRO A 47 12.34 14.57 -15.56
C PRO A 47 11.29 15.52 -14.97
N GLY A 48 11.48 16.81 -15.17
CA GLY A 48 10.50 17.83 -14.77
C GLY A 48 10.66 18.34 -13.34
N ASP A 49 9.69 19.14 -12.92
CA ASP A 49 9.65 19.76 -11.60
C ASP A 49 8.94 18.83 -10.60
N LYS A 50 9.52 18.65 -9.40
CA LYS A 50 9.00 17.71 -8.39
C LYS A 50 7.65 18.14 -7.79
N ASP A 51 7.39 19.44 -7.65
CA ASP A 51 6.09 19.95 -7.19
C ASP A 51 5.01 19.63 -8.23
N THR A 52 5.35 19.82 -9.50
CA THR A 52 4.46 19.51 -10.64
C THR A 52 4.20 18.01 -10.73
N ASN A 53 5.23 17.18 -10.61
CA ASN A 53 5.09 15.73 -10.65
C ASN A 53 4.24 15.21 -9.48
N ALA A 54 4.44 15.74 -8.27
CA ALA A 54 3.62 15.42 -7.11
C ALA A 54 2.14 15.80 -7.30
N ASN A 55 1.85 16.98 -7.86
CA ASN A 55 0.50 17.39 -8.24
C ASN A 55 -0.14 16.43 -9.26
N LEU A 56 0.63 15.97 -10.25
CA LEU A 56 0.15 15.00 -11.23
C LEU A 56 -0.15 13.64 -10.59
N ILE A 57 0.70 13.17 -9.66
CA ILE A 57 0.43 11.96 -8.88
C ILE A 57 -0.90 12.10 -8.14
N GLY A 58 -1.12 13.17 -7.37
CA GLY A 58 -2.38 13.39 -6.66
C GLY A 58 -3.60 13.46 -7.59
N SER A 59 -3.46 14.09 -8.76
CA SER A 59 -4.53 14.14 -9.78
C SER A 59 -4.87 12.75 -10.34
N VAL A 60 -3.85 11.90 -10.55
CA VAL A 60 -4.06 10.51 -10.98
C VAL A 60 -4.76 9.72 -9.88
N LEU A 61 -4.34 9.85 -8.62
CA LEU A 61 -4.98 9.20 -7.49
C LEU A 61 -6.46 9.60 -7.36
N ALA A 62 -6.78 10.89 -7.45
CA ALA A 62 -8.16 11.38 -7.47
C ALA A 62 -8.98 10.82 -8.64
N LYS A 63 -8.39 10.74 -9.83
CA LYS A 63 -9.07 10.25 -11.05
C LYS A 63 -9.34 8.75 -11.00
N GLN A 64 -8.37 7.97 -10.53
CA GLN A 64 -8.49 6.50 -10.45
C GLN A 64 -9.33 6.07 -9.24
N ALA A 65 -9.38 6.89 -8.19
CA ALA A 65 -10.17 6.68 -6.98
C ALA A 65 -9.89 5.33 -6.30
N TYR A 66 -8.61 4.92 -6.26
CA TYR A 66 -8.17 3.70 -5.61
C TYR A 66 -8.59 3.66 -4.13
N ASP A 67 -9.00 2.50 -3.66
CA ASP A 67 -9.66 2.35 -2.38
C ASP A 67 -8.75 2.61 -1.18
N VAL A 68 -7.52 2.11 -1.25
CA VAL A 68 -6.45 2.34 -0.27
C VAL A 68 -5.12 2.48 -0.98
N VAL A 69 -4.38 3.55 -0.71
CA VAL A 69 -3.07 3.83 -1.34
C VAL A 69 -2.00 4.03 -0.29
N HIS A 70 -0.93 3.24 -0.35
CA HIS A 70 0.29 3.46 0.43
C HIS A 70 1.34 4.19 -0.41
N LEU A 71 1.83 5.31 0.12
CA LEU A 71 2.88 6.13 -0.48
C LEU A 71 4.18 5.95 0.30
N GLN A 72 5.30 5.78 -0.43
CA GLN A 72 6.67 5.79 0.11
C GLN A 72 7.47 6.96 -0.49
N GLU A 73 8.53 7.38 0.19
CA GLU A 73 9.28 8.61 -0.13
C GLU A 73 8.43 9.88 -0.23
N ASP A 74 7.24 9.90 0.34
CA ASP A 74 6.39 11.07 0.36
C ASP A 74 6.85 12.06 1.45
N PHE A 75 8.04 12.64 1.25
CA PHE A 75 8.73 13.52 2.19
C PHE A 75 8.34 14.99 1.98
N ASN A 76 8.96 15.67 1.00
CA ASN A 76 8.92 17.13 0.90
C ASN A 76 7.82 17.67 -0.02
N TYR A 77 7.24 16.82 -0.86
CA TYR A 77 6.25 17.21 -1.87
C TYR A 77 4.82 16.75 -1.54
N HIS A 78 4.62 16.19 -0.35
CA HIS A 78 3.34 15.69 0.14
C HIS A 78 2.17 16.67 -0.01
N ALA A 79 2.41 17.95 0.30
CA ALA A 79 1.37 18.99 0.21
C ALA A 79 0.80 19.11 -1.22
N TYR A 80 1.61 18.91 -2.25
CA TYR A 80 1.19 18.94 -3.65
C TYR A 80 0.39 17.70 -4.05
N ILE A 81 0.77 16.52 -3.57
CA ILE A 81 -0.08 15.32 -3.75
C ILE A 81 -1.45 15.57 -3.12
N TYR A 82 -1.47 16.13 -1.90
CA TYR A 82 -2.71 16.36 -1.12
C TYR A 82 -3.54 17.54 -1.61
N GLU A 83 -2.97 18.40 -2.45
CA GLU A 83 -3.66 19.52 -3.07
C GLU A 83 -4.60 19.04 -4.18
N THR A 84 -4.18 18.02 -4.95
CA THR A 84 -4.92 17.51 -6.11
C THR A 84 -5.58 16.15 -5.88
N ASP A 85 -5.17 15.41 -4.85
CA ASP A 85 -5.85 14.20 -4.41
C ASP A 85 -7.20 14.51 -3.74
N THR A 86 -8.17 13.59 -3.88
CA THR A 86 -9.54 13.79 -3.36
C THR A 86 -10.02 12.71 -2.40
N HIS A 87 -9.15 11.81 -1.95
CA HIS A 87 -9.54 10.78 -0.99
C HIS A 87 -9.99 11.42 0.34
N PRO A 88 -11.11 10.96 0.93
CA PRO A 88 -11.67 11.56 2.13
C PRO A 88 -10.83 11.32 3.39
N ASN A 89 -10.02 10.26 3.42
CA ASN A 89 -9.18 9.91 4.57
C ASN A 89 -7.71 9.93 4.16
N ARG A 90 -6.91 10.72 4.87
CA ARG A 90 -5.48 10.89 4.56
C ARG A 90 -4.66 11.03 5.83
N THR A 91 -3.51 10.39 5.90
CA THR A 91 -2.62 10.50 7.06
C THR A 91 -2.04 11.90 7.18
N PRO A 92 -1.87 12.44 8.40
CA PRO A 92 -0.99 13.59 8.55
C PRO A 92 0.44 13.22 8.15
N THR A 93 1.12 14.12 7.44
CA THR A 93 2.56 13.99 7.14
C THR A 93 3.38 13.90 8.43
N SER A 94 4.45 13.10 8.39
CA SER A 94 5.48 13.05 9.44
C SER A 94 6.54 14.15 9.28
N GLY A 95 6.45 14.98 8.23
CA GLY A 95 7.40 16.04 7.89
C GLY A 95 8.28 15.68 6.67
N GLY A 96 9.09 16.64 6.24
CA GLY A 96 10.12 16.40 5.21
C GLY A 96 11.38 15.77 5.79
N VAL A 97 12.34 15.45 4.93
CA VAL A 97 13.67 15.04 5.40
C VAL A 97 14.35 16.18 6.18
N PRO A 98 15.11 15.90 7.26
CA PRO A 98 15.46 14.57 7.81
C PRO A 98 14.51 14.06 8.90
N PHE A 99 13.34 14.67 9.09
CA PHE A 99 12.47 14.41 10.25
C PHE A 99 11.31 13.45 9.95
N GLY A 100 10.86 13.38 8.70
CA GLY A 100 9.77 12.51 8.28
C GLY A 100 10.21 11.10 7.93
N ASP A 101 9.28 10.16 8.07
CA ASP A 101 9.46 8.77 7.63
C ASP A 101 9.17 8.56 6.13
N GLY A 102 8.54 9.54 5.47
CA GLY A 102 8.18 9.48 4.05
C GLY A 102 7.05 8.51 3.74
N LEU A 103 6.27 8.10 4.76
CA LEU A 103 5.18 7.14 4.61
C LEU A 103 3.85 7.86 4.77
N ASN A 104 2.97 7.78 3.78
CA ASN A 104 1.61 8.30 3.91
C ASN A 104 0.60 7.32 3.33
N THR A 105 -0.66 7.49 3.73
CA THR A 105 -1.78 6.73 3.18
C THR A 105 -2.92 7.67 2.83
N VAL A 106 -3.51 7.48 1.66
CA VAL A 106 -4.82 8.05 1.28
C VAL A 106 -5.81 6.91 1.05
N ALA A 107 -7.08 7.10 1.41
CA ALA A 107 -8.08 6.04 1.35
C ALA A 107 -9.52 6.56 1.26
N ASN A 108 -10.37 5.79 0.59
CA ASN A 108 -11.83 5.97 0.60
C ASN A 108 -12.46 5.56 1.94
N TYR A 109 -11.74 4.78 2.75
CA TYR A 109 -12.21 4.22 4.00
C TYR A 109 -11.60 4.90 5.23
N ALA A 110 -12.40 4.98 6.29
CA ALA A 110 -11.92 5.44 7.58
C ALA A 110 -11.01 4.39 8.24
N TRP A 111 -10.05 4.90 8.99
CA TRP A 111 -9.04 4.18 9.74
C TRP A 111 -8.97 4.53 11.23
N THR A 112 -8.30 3.69 12.00
CA THR A 112 -7.93 3.96 13.39
C THR A 112 -6.51 3.49 13.67
N GLY A 113 -5.94 3.97 14.78
CA GLY A 113 -4.68 3.44 15.31
C GLY A 113 -3.44 3.72 14.47
N LEU A 114 -3.41 4.84 13.71
CA LEU A 114 -2.21 5.25 12.98
C LEU A 114 -1.00 5.26 13.93
N ALA A 115 0.00 4.45 13.60
CA ALA A 115 1.26 4.39 14.30
C ALA A 115 2.41 4.44 13.30
N ARG A 116 3.50 5.09 13.66
CA ARG A 116 4.73 5.19 12.85
C ARG A 116 5.90 4.62 13.66
N LYS A 117 6.70 3.75 13.07
CA LYS A 117 7.78 3.02 13.74
C LYS A 117 9.05 3.12 12.93
N LYS A 118 9.99 3.92 13.42
CA LYS A 118 11.37 3.98 12.90
C LYS A 118 12.02 2.59 13.00
N TRP A 119 12.84 2.25 12.01
CA TRP A 119 13.69 1.06 12.05
C TRP A 119 14.68 1.10 13.21
N ASN A 120 14.79 -0.02 13.92
CA ASN A 120 15.82 -0.19 14.96
C ASN A 120 17.22 -0.35 14.38
N LYS A 121 17.31 -0.82 13.13
CA LYS A 121 18.56 -1.03 12.39
C LYS A 121 18.41 -0.49 10.97
N CYS A 122 19.43 0.23 10.52
CA CYS A 122 19.57 0.75 9.15
C CYS A 122 21.05 0.69 8.76
N ASN A 123 21.34 0.74 7.46
CA ASN A 123 22.70 0.96 6.96
C ASN A 123 22.90 2.43 6.57
N LEU A 124 24.12 2.93 6.73
CA LEU A 124 24.42 4.37 6.53
C LEU A 124 24.64 4.75 5.06
N ASN A 125 24.92 3.78 4.19
CA ASN A 125 25.42 4.00 2.83
C ASN A 125 24.46 4.80 1.93
N SER A 126 23.20 4.40 1.84
CA SER A 126 22.16 4.96 0.97
C SER A 126 21.39 6.10 1.65
N GLY A 127 21.87 6.58 2.81
CA GLY A 127 21.22 7.62 3.59
C GLY A 127 20.00 7.16 4.40
N ASP A 128 19.74 5.84 4.48
CA ASP A 128 18.56 5.30 5.16
C ASP A 128 18.49 5.64 6.65
N CYS A 129 19.64 5.80 7.30
CA CYS A 129 19.73 6.23 8.70
C CYS A 129 19.56 7.75 8.91
N LEU A 130 19.56 8.56 7.85
CA LEU A 130 19.54 10.03 7.94
C LEU A 130 18.13 10.60 8.12
N THR A 131 17.11 9.76 7.97
CA THR A 131 15.69 10.09 8.21
C THR A 131 15.05 8.92 8.96
N PRO A 132 13.93 9.10 9.70
CA PRO A 132 13.33 8.00 10.45
C PRO A 132 12.54 7.03 9.54
N LYS A 133 13.19 6.44 8.52
CA LYS A 133 12.63 5.33 7.74
C LYS A 133 12.13 4.21 8.65
N GLY A 134 11.09 3.54 8.21
CA GLY A 134 10.31 2.69 9.08
C GLY A 134 9.15 2.01 8.38
N PHE A 135 8.15 1.66 9.19
CA PHE A 135 6.81 1.35 8.72
C PHE A 135 5.77 2.20 9.44
N SER A 136 4.63 2.39 8.79
CA SER A 136 3.40 2.86 9.45
C SER A 136 2.37 1.73 9.50
N PHE A 137 1.54 1.76 10.53
CA PHE A 137 0.45 0.84 10.77
C PHE A 137 -0.86 1.60 10.87
N MET A 138 -1.94 1.02 10.35
CA MET A 138 -3.30 1.47 10.61
C MET A 138 -4.30 0.33 10.45
N ARG A 139 -5.45 0.44 11.12
CA ARG A 139 -6.59 -0.46 10.93
C ARG A 139 -7.64 0.25 10.12
N ILE A 140 -7.90 -0.24 8.91
CA ILE A 140 -8.88 0.35 7.99
C ILE A 140 -10.17 -0.46 8.05
N LYS A 141 -11.30 0.22 8.16
CA LYS A 141 -12.64 -0.38 8.10
C LYS A 141 -13.16 -0.36 6.67
N ILE A 142 -13.02 -1.49 5.98
CA ILE A 142 -13.48 -1.70 4.61
C ILE A 142 -14.87 -2.31 4.67
N ASP A 143 -15.90 -1.51 4.37
CA ASP A 143 -17.31 -1.86 4.50
C ASP A 143 -17.69 -2.45 5.90
N LYS A 144 -17.76 -3.78 5.98
CA LYS A 144 -18.16 -4.56 7.17
C LYS A 144 -16.99 -5.24 7.88
N VAL A 145 -15.80 -5.18 7.31
CA VAL A 145 -14.60 -5.84 7.85
C VAL A 145 -13.54 -4.82 8.23
N GLU A 146 -12.60 -5.26 9.04
CA GLU A 146 -11.41 -4.48 9.38
C GLU A 146 -10.17 -5.25 8.93
N VAL A 147 -9.28 -4.55 8.24
CA VAL A 147 -8.00 -5.08 7.77
C VAL A 147 -6.89 -4.20 8.32
N ASP A 148 -5.82 -4.84 8.79
CA ASP A 148 -4.66 -4.17 9.36
C ASP A 148 -3.63 -3.96 8.23
N PHE A 149 -3.26 -2.71 7.97
CA PHE A 149 -2.36 -2.31 6.89
C PHE A 149 -1.02 -1.84 7.44
N TYR A 150 0.05 -2.29 6.79
CA TYR A 150 1.43 -1.95 7.09
C TYR A 150 2.10 -1.39 5.84
N ASN A 151 2.38 -0.09 5.84
CA ASN A 151 3.14 0.61 4.80
C ASN A 151 4.61 0.64 5.21
N LEU A 152 5.55 0.16 4.40
CA LEU A 152 6.97 0.21 4.71
C LEU A 152 7.83 0.82 3.60
N HIS A 153 8.97 1.37 4.00
CA HIS A 153 10.10 1.65 3.12
C HIS A 153 11.38 1.10 3.78
N ALA A 154 11.87 -0.02 3.27
CA ALA A 154 13.02 -0.73 3.83
C ALA A 154 14.37 -0.13 3.37
N ASP A 155 15.44 -0.60 4.01
CA ASP A 155 16.83 -0.21 3.75
C ASP A 155 17.24 -0.52 2.30
N ALA A 156 17.83 0.47 1.62
CA ALA A 156 18.17 0.44 0.21
C ALA A 156 19.62 -0.01 -0.02
N GLY A 157 19.87 -0.63 -1.17
CA GLY A 157 21.20 -1.14 -1.53
C GLY A 157 21.32 -2.66 -1.42
N SER A 158 22.51 -3.17 -1.73
CA SER A 158 22.77 -4.60 -1.95
C SER A 158 23.94 -5.15 -1.14
N ASP A 159 24.55 -4.34 -0.26
CA ASP A 159 25.63 -4.81 0.59
C ASP A 159 25.09 -5.66 1.78
N LYS A 160 26.01 -6.27 2.52
CA LYS A 160 25.65 -7.14 3.65
C LYS A 160 24.90 -6.39 4.76
N GLY A 161 25.24 -5.12 4.97
CA GLY A 161 24.57 -4.24 5.93
C GLY A 161 23.13 -3.97 5.55
N ASP A 162 22.87 -3.69 4.26
CA ASP A 162 21.54 -3.46 3.71
C ASP A 162 20.64 -4.69 3.90
N ILE A 163 21.18 -5.87 3.53
CA ILE A 163 20.50 -7.15 3.68
C ILE A 163 20.13 -7.41 5.14
N ASP A 164 21.08 -7.19 6.07
CA ASP A 164 20.84 -7.41 7.49
C ASP A 164 19.88 -6.38 8.10
N ALA A 165 19.86 -5.14 7.61
CA ALA A 165 18.93 -4.10 8.03
C ALA A 165 17.51 -4.42 7.56
N ARG A 166 17.31 -4.80 6.29
CA ARG A 166 16.01 -5.28 5.79
C ARG A 166 15.50 -6.47 6.58
N ALA A 167 16.35 -7.47 6.82
CA ALA A 167 15.97 -8.64 7.61
C ALA A 167 15.50 -8.27 9.03
N ALA A 168 16.20 -7.35 9.70
CA ALA A 168 15.82 -6.86 11.03
C ALA A 168 14.54 -6.02 11.00
N GLY A 169 14.31 -5.23 9.95
CA GLY A 169 13.07 -4.47 9.74
C GLY A 169 11.85 -5.38 9.59
N ILE A 170 11.97 -6.48 8.83
CA ILE A 170 10.90 -7.46 8.71
C ILE A 170 10.63 -8.17 10.05
N ASP A 171 11.67 -8.51 10.83
CA ASP A 171 11.48 -9.04 12.19
C ASP A 171 10.71 -8.04 13.08
N GLN A 172 11.05 -6.75 13.00
CA GLN A 172 10.36 -5.68 13.72
C GLN A 172 8.88 -5.55 13.32
N ILE A 173 8.55 -5.67 12.03
CA ILE A 173 7.16 -5.72 11.54
C ILE A 173 6.43 -6.95 12.11
N LEU A 174 7.04 -8.13 12.03
CA LEU A 174 6.43 -9.38 12.49
C LEU A 174 6.15 -9.36 14.00
N ASP A 175 7.05 -8.80 14.80
CA ASP A 175 6.84 -8.59 16.24
C ASP A 175 5.69 -7.62 16.52
N TYR A 176 5.56 -6.56 15.71
CA TYR A 176 4.44 -5.62 15.81
C TYR A 176 3.11 -6.28 15.42
N ILE A 177 3.08 -7.07 14.33
CA ILE A 177 1.92 -7.85 13.89
C ILE A 177 1.49 -8.83 14.98
N LYS A 178 2.43 -9.52 15.61
CA LYS A 178 2.15 -10.45 16.71
C LYS A 178 1.47 -9.75 17.89
N SER A 179 1.89 -8.51 18.19
CA SER A 179 1.39 -7.75 19.33
C SER A 179 0.08 -6.99 19.04
N ASN A 180 -0.17 -6.57 17.81
CA ASN A 180 -1.26 -5.64 17.47
C ASN A 180 -2.31 -6.21 16.50
N SER A 181 -1.95 -7.28 15.77
CA SER A 181 -2.75 -7.87 14.68
C SER A 181 -2.92 -9.39 14.84
N ALA A 182 -2.84 -9.90 16.07
CA ALA A 182 -3.04 -11.32 16.36
C ALA A 182 -4.41 -11.80 15.87
N GLY A 183 -4.42 -12.83 15.02
CA GLY A 183 -5.64 -13.41 14.45
C GLY A 183 -6.38 -12.52 13.45
N ARG A 184 -5.82 -11.37 13.04
CA ARG A 184 -6.45 -10.44 12.09
C ARG A 184 -5.95 -10.64 10.68
N ALA A 185 -6.76 -10.20 9.72
CA ALA A 185 -6.36 -10.07 8.32
C ALA A 185 -5.39 -8.90 8.19
N VAL A 186 -4.29 -9.10 7.46
CA VAL A 186 -3.18 -8.16 7.38
C VAL A 186 -2.71 -8.02 5.93
N ILE A 187 -2.41 -6.78 5.53
CA ILE A 187 -1.66 -6.47 4.31
C ILE A 187 -0.37 -5.75 4.71
N VAL A 188 0.77 -6.27 4.24
CA VAL A 188 2.10 -5.68 4.37
C VAL A 188 2.57 -5.31 2.98
N ALA A 189 2.79 -4.03 2.72
CA ALA A 189 3.10 -3.53 1.39
C ALA A 189 3.96 -2.27 1.41
N GLY A 190 4.68 -2.05 0.33
CA GLY A 190 5.58 -0.91 0.19
C GLY A 190 6.84 -1.26 -0.57
N ASP A 191 7.76 -0.32 -0.61
CA ASP A 191 9.11 -0.53 -1.10
C ASP A 191 9.90 -1.38 -0.10
N THR A 192 10.02 -2.67 -0.41
CA THR A 192 10.77 -3.61 0.44
C THR A 192 12.26 -3.57 0.19
N ASN A 193 12.73 -2.84 -0.83
CA ASN A 193 14.08 -2.88 -1.36
C ASN A 193 14.61 -4.32 -1.60
N ASP A 194 13.70 -5.28 -1.78
CA ASP A 194 14.03 -6.69 -1.90
C ASP A 194 13.34 -7.33 -3.09
N ARG A 195 14.07 -8.17 -3.80
CA ARG A 195 13.57 -9.00 -4.89
C ARG A 195 13.60 -10.44 -4.44
N TRP A 196 12.65 -11.22 -4.91
CA TRP A 196 12.77 -12.66 -4.87
C TRP A 196 14.08 -13.05 -5.53
N THR A 197 14.51 -12.58 -6.70
CA THR A 197 15.84 -12.96 -7.23
C THR A 197 17.07 -12.68 -6.33
N ASN A 198 17.01 -11.79 -5.34
CA ASN A 198 18.13 -11.50 -4.43
C ASN A 198 18.58 -12.73 -3.62
N SER A 199 19.82 -12.70 -3.14
CA SER A 199 20.31 -13.57 -2.06
C SER A 199 20.07 -12.92 -0.69
N GLY A 200 19.81 -13.72 0.35
CA GLY A 200 19.58 -13.21 1.70
C GLY A 200 18.25 -12.48 1.86
N ARG A 201 17.22 -12.89 1.09
CA ARG A 201 15.91 -12.21 1.00
C ARG A 201 15.25 -12.11 2.37
N SER A 202 15.00 -10.89 2.82
CA SER A 202 14.25 -10.57 4.03
C SER A 202 12.77 -10.97 3.91
N ILE A 203 12.20 -10.87 2.71
CA ILE A 203 10.79 -11.18 2.41
C ILE A 203 10.41 -12.67 2.61
N ASN A 204 11.39 -13.58 2.66
CA ASN A 204 11.18 -14.98 3.07
C ASN A 204 10.60 -15.09 4.50
N LYS A 205 10.90 -14.13 5.39
CA LYS A 205 10.38 -14.13 6.76
C LYS A 205 8.86 -13.90 6.79
N LEU A 206 8.34 -13.08 5.88
CA LEU A 206 6.89 -12.84 5.76
C LEU A 206 6.17 -14.11 5.27
N THR A 207 6.71 -14.78 4.26
CA THR A 207 6.11 -16.03 3.76
C THR A 207 6.18 -17.16 4.78
N ALA A 208 7.29 -17.27 5.52
CA ALA A 208 7.39 -18.17 6.66
C ALA A 208 6.37 -17.85 7.77
N ALA A 209 5.96 -16.59 7.91
CA ALA A 209 4.91 -16.15 8.84
C ALA A 209 3.48 -16.30 8.28
N GLY A 210 3.32 -16.96 7.13
CA GLY A 210 2.01 -17.28 6.53
C GLY A 210 1.45 -16.20 5.59
N PHE A 211 2.25 -15.21 5.22
CA PHE A 211 1.85 -14.24 4.18
C PHE A 211 2.05 -14.81 2.78
N THR A 212 1.20 -14.38 1.85
CA THR A 212 1.31 -14.69 0.43
C THR A 212 1.55 -13.41 -0.36
N ASP A 213 2.58 -13.42 -1.21
CA ASP A 213 2.90 -12.35 -2.15
C ASP A 213 1.99 -12.42 -3.38
N ALA A 214 1.33 -11.31 -3.71
CA ALA A 214 0.35 -11.23 -4.80
C ALA A 214 0.99 -11.47 -6.18
N TRP A 215 2.21 -10.97 -6.42
CA TRP A 215 2.92 -11.17 -7.68
C TRP A 215 3.31 -12.64 -7.85
N ILE A 216 3.82 -13.27 -6.78
CA ILE A 216 4.14 -14.70 -6.81
C ILE A 216 2.90 -15.53 -7.09
N GLN A 217 1.81 -15.26 -6.39
CA GLN A 217 0.58 -16.03 -6.53
C GLN A 217 -0.04 -15.88 -7.93
N LEU A 218 -0.16 -14.64 -8.42
CA LEU A 218 -0.97 -14.32 -9.60
C LEU A 218 -0.16 -14.28 -10.90
N ILE A 219 1.11 -13.90 -10.86
CA ILE A 219 1.96 -13.78 -12.06
C ILE A 219 2.89 -15.00 -12.19
N GLN A 220 3.52 -15.43 -11.09
CA GLN A 220 4.45 -16.57 -11.11
C GLN A 220 3.78 -17.93 -10.85
N GLY A 221 2.45 -17.97 -10.70
CA GLY A 221 1.69 -19.20 -10.47
C GLY A 221 2.10 -19.95 -9.20
N GLY A 222 2.45 -19.21 -8.15
CA GLY A 222 2.90 -19.74 -6.85
C GLY A 222 4.36 -20.23 -6.83
N LYS A 223 5.13 -20.02 -7.91
CA LYS A 223 6.54 -20.44 -7.98
C LYS A 223 7.45 -19.27 -7.69
N TYR A 224 8.30 -19.43 -6.68
CA TYR A 224 9.29 -18.41 -6.32
C TYR A 224 10.50 -18.46 -7.27
N PRO A 225 11.03 -17.31 -7.72
CA PRO A 225 12.34 -17.25 -8.38
C PRO A 225 13.44 -17.91 -7.54
N THR A 226 14.49 -18.43 -8.19
CA THR A 226 15.64 -19.06 -7.52
C THR A 226 16.50 -18.03 -6.80
N GLU A 227 16.98 -18.36 -5.60
CA GLU A 227 17.78 -17.45 -4.78
C GLU A 227 19.16 -17.21 -5.39
N GLY A 228 19.54 -15.92 -5.48
CA GLY A 228 20.79 -15.51 -6.10
C GLY A 228 20.84 -15.66 -7.63
N SER A 229 19.71 -15.97 -8.28
CA SER A 229 19.68 -15.97 -9.75
C SER A 229 19.74 -14.54 -10.30
N THR A 230 20.15 -14.38 -11.55
CA THR A 230 20.15 -13.09 -12.24
C THR A 230 18.79 -12.40 -12.13
N ALA A 231 18.80 -11.15 -11.65
CA ALA A 231 17.59 -10.34 -11.55
C ALA A 231 17.02 -10.02 -12.94
N ASN A 232 15.69 -9.93 -13.03
CA ASN A 232 14.98 -9.38 -14.19
C ASN A 232 14.25 -8.09 -13.79
N PRO A 233 14.99 -7.00 -13.52
CA PRO A 233 14.38 -5.76 -13.06
C PRO A 233 13.47 -5.16 -14.13
N CYS A 234 12.33 -4.62 -13.73
CA CYS A 234 11.49 -3.85 -14.65
C CYS A 234 12.16 -2.54 -15.07
N LYS A 235 11.89 -2.12 -16.30
CA LYS A 235 12.00 -0.70 -16.69
C LYS A 235 10.90 0.11 -15.99
N VAL A 236 11.04 1.43 -16.03
CA VAL A 236 10.00 2.37 -15.61
C VAL A 236 9.74 3.28 -16.81
N PRO A 237 8.58 3.20 -17.47
CA PRO A 237 7.45 2.31 -17.22
C PRO A 237 7.75 0.82 -17.46
N ALA A 238 7.16 -0.06 -16.66
CA ALA A 238 7.15 -1.51 -16.88
C ALA A 238 6.23 -1.87 -18.07
N ALA A 239 6.75 -2.65 -19.01
CA ALA A 239 6.01 -3.05 -20.21
C ALA A 239 4.95 -4.15 -19.95
N ASP A 240 5.18 -5.00 -18.95
CA ASP A 240 4.24 -6.02 -18.49
C ASP A 240 4.52 -6.39 -17.02
N ASN A 241 3.74 -7.31 -16.46
CA ASN A 241 3.85 -7.74 -15.08
C ASN A 241 4.97 -8.79 -14.83
N LYS A 242 5.70 -9.25 -15.85
CA LYS A 242 6.57 -10.46 -15.73
C LYS A 242 7.93 -10.17 -15.14
N CYS A 243 8.41 -8.94 -15.24
CA CYS A 243 9.63 -8.49 -14.58
C CYS A 243 9.39 -8.27 -13.07
N GLU A 244 10.48 -8.15 -12.32
CA GLU A 244 10.45 -8.05 -10.87
C GLU A 244 10.94 -6.69 -10.35
N ILE A 245 10.15 -6.04 -9.51
CA ILE A 245 10.53 -4.84 -8.76
C ILE A 245 10.66 -5.12 -7.26
N VAL A 246 11.06 -4.10 -6.51
CA VAL A 246 11.26 -4.15 -5.05
C VAL A 246 10.01 -3.81 -4.24
N ASP A 247 9.02 -3.17 -4.86
CA ASP A 247 7.72 -2.90 -4.27
C ASP A 247 6.89 -4.19 -4.22
N LYS A 248 6.48 -4.61 -3.02
CA LYS A 248 5.74 -5.86 -2.81
C LYS A 248 4.40 -5.61 -2.13
N VAL A 249 3.46 -6.52 -2.36
CA VAL A 249 2.17 -6.58 -1.66
C VAL A 249 1.96 -8.00 -1.15
N LEU A 250 2.08 -8.18 0.16
CA LEU A 250 1.90 -9.46 0.83
C LEU A 250 0.66 -9.40 1.73
N SER A 251 -0.13 -10.45 1.72
CA SER A 251 -1.36 -10.51 2.53
C SER A 251 -1.48 -11.82 3.30
N ARG A 252 -2.21 -11.76 4.42
CA ARG A 252 -2.56 -12.91 5.24
C ARG A 252 -4.02 -12.76 5.68
N SER A 253 -4.80 -13.83 5.55
CA SER A 253 -6.14 -13.91 6.12
C SER A 253 -6.11 -13.92 7.66
N GLY A 254 -7.19 -13.45 8.28
CA GLY A 254 -7.42 -13.55 9.71
C GLY A 254 -8.42 -14.66 10.06
N SER A 255 -8.72 -14.77 11.35
CA SER A 255 -9.73 -15.67 11.89
C SER A 255 -11.14 -15.30 11.40
N SER A 256 -11.50 -14.02 11.43
CA SER A 256 -12.84 -13.54 11.03
C SER A 256 -12.94 -12.99 9.61
N VAL A 257 -11.81 -12.75 8.94
CA VAL A 257 -11.78 -12.15 7.60
C VAL A 257 -10.82 -12.93 6.72
N LYS A 258 -11.34 -13.54 5.65
CA LYS A 258 -10.52 -14.11 4.59
C LYS A 258 -10.23 -13.03 3.55
N LEU A 259 -8.95 -12.91 3.17
CA LEU A 259 -8.49 -12.07 2.05
C LEU A 259 -8.03 -12.96 0.90
N THR A 260 -8.38 -12.58 -0.32
CA THR A 260 -7.91 -13.22 -1.56
C THR A 260 -7.47 -12.14 -2.53
N ALA A 261 -6.21 -12.15 -2.95
CA ALA A 261 -5.77 -11.32 -4.08
C ALA A 261 -6.34 -11.90 -5.38
N ASN A 262 -7.05 -11.09 -6.15
CA ASN A 262 -7.71 -11.49 -7.39
C ASN A 262 -6.90 -11.09 -8.63
N THR A 263 -6.31 -9.89 -8.60
CA THR A 263 -5.55 -9.32 -9.72
C THR A 263 -4.27 -8.67 -9.22
N PHE A 264 -3.26 -8.60 -10.08
CA PHE A 264 -2.00 -7.90 -9.84
C PHE A 264 -1.62 -7.17 -11.13
N ASN A 265 -1.31 -5.87 -11.04
CA ASN A 265 -0.77 -5.11 -12.16
C ASN A 265 0.26 -4.09 -11.71
N TYR A 266 1.33 -3.95 -12.48
CA TYR A 266 2.03 -2.67 -12.53
C TYR A 266 1.19 -1.70 -13.35
N VAL A 267 0.96 -0.49 -12.86
CA VAL A 267 0.14 0.52 -13.55
C VAL A 267 0.91 1.81 -13.87
N PRO A 268 2.14 1.75 -14.41
CA PRO A 268 2.96 2.93 -14.60
C PRO A 268 2.43 3.89 -15.66
N GLU A 269 1.71 3.38 -16.67
CA GLU A 269 1.23 4.16 -17.82
C GLU A 269 0.18 5.23 -17.46
N VAL A 270 -0.45 5.13 -16.28
CA VAL A 270 -1.35 6.18 -15.79
C VAL A 270 -0.64 7.22 -14.92
N PHE A 271 0.60 6.93 -14.49
CA PHE A 271 1.44 7.81 -13.70
C PHE A 271 2.59 8.39 -14.54
N VAL A 272 2.20 9.07 -15.62
CA VAL A 272 3.11 9.76 -16.54
C VAL A 272 2.74 11.22 -16.70
N GLN A 273 3.73 12.03 -17.04
CA GLN A 273 3.58 13.41 -17.47
C GLN A 273 2.83 13.48 -18.81
N PRO A 274 2.29 14.65 -19.22
CA PRO A 274 1.61 14.80 -20.49
C PRO A 274 2.43 14.42 -21.73
N ASP A 275 3.76 14.45 -21.64
CA ASP A 275 4.70 14.06 -22.69
C ASP A 275 5.13 12.58 -22.61
N GLY A 276 4.60 11.82 -21.65
CA GLY A 276 4.88 10.41 -21.43
C GLY A 276 6.06 10.13 -20.50
N ASN A 277 6.76 11.15 -19.96
CA ASN A 277 7.82 10.93 -18.99
C ASN A 277 7.28 10.41 -17.65
N ILE A 278 8.08 9.64 -16.92
CA ILE A 278 7.72 9.06 -15.63
C ILE A 278 7.48 10.13 -14.56
N LEU A 279 6.62 9.84 -13.57
CA LEU A 279 6.42 10.67 -12.38
C LEU A 279 7.24 10.21 -11.16
N SER A 280 7.76 8.99 -11.20
CA SER A 280 8.62 8.37 -10.18
C SER A 280 9.54 7.36 -10.86
N ASP A 281 10.68 7.05 -10.23
CA ASP A 281 11.60 5.97 -10.58
C ASP A 281 11.11 4.58 -10.14
N HIS A 282 9.88 4.48 -9.62
CA HIS A 282 9.21 3.21 -9.29
C HIS A 282 7.97 2.97 -10.14
N ASN A 283 7.63 1.69 -10.36
CA ASN A 283 6.34 1.31 -10.94
C ASN A 283 5.31 1.11 -9.81
N PRO A 284 4.13 1.75 -9.86
CA PRO A 284 3.07 1.50 -8.87
C PRO A 284 2.54 0.06 -8.97
N VAL A 285 2.26 -0.56 -7.82
CA VAL A 285 1.71 -1.92 -7.73
C VAL A 285 0.25 -1.87 -7.29
N LEU A 286 -0.65 -2.31 -8.17
CA LEU A 286 -2.09 -2.39 -7.94
C LEU A 286 -2.52 -3.85 -7.73
N VAL A 287 -3.26 -4.09 -6.64
CA VAL A 287 -3.84 -5.40 -6.31
C VAL A 287 -5.33 -5.24 -5.97
N GLU A 288 -6.21 -5.98 -6.65
CA GLU A 288 -7.60 -6.11 -6.21
C GLU A 288 -7.71 -7.26 -5.20
N PHE A 289 -8.32 -7.00 -4.05
CA PHE A 289 -8.63 -8.01 -3.05
C PHE A 289 -10.14 -8.30 -2.98
N SER A 290 -10.51 -9.56 -2.81
CA SER A 290 -11.81 -9.95 -2.26
C SER A 290 -11.68 -10.22 -0.76
N TRP A 291 -12.66 -9.78 0.02
CA TRP A 291 -12.83 -10.19 1.42
C TRP A 291 -14.10 -10.99 1.63
N SER A 292 -14.08 -11.90 2.61
CA SER A 292 -15.28 -12.56 3.13
C SER A 292 -15.21 -12.72 4.64
N ILE A 293 -16.33 -12.55 5.34
CA ILE A 293 -16.45 -12.88 6.76
C ILE A 293 -16.41 -14.39 6.91
N THR A 294 -15.46 -14.89 7.69
CA THR A 294 -15.40 -16.31 8.05
C THR A 294 -16.41 -16.58 9.17
N ALA A 295 -17.26 -17.59 8.98
CA ALA A 295 -18.22 -18.06 9.99
C ALA A 295 -17.53 -18.78 11.15
#